data_AF-A0ABD3N8Y9-F1
#
_entry.id   AF-A0ABD3N8Y9-F1
#
_cell.length_a   1.000
_cell.length_b   1.000
_cell.length_c   1.000
_cell.angle_alpha   90.00
_cell.angle_beta   90.00
_cell.angle_gamma   90.00
#
_symmetry.space_group_name_H-M   'P 1'
#
loop_
_entity.id
_entity.type
_entity.pdbx_description
1 polymer ?
#
loop_
_entity_poly.entity_id
_entity_poly.type
_entity_poly.pdbx_seq_one_letter_code
_entity_poly.pdbx_strand_id
1 'polypeptide(L)'
;MAAPKPYIKVLEQFMSFIDGITYTIDKDDDGNPIIPFTQARLLEITDQDIASYLNNKAFGTATPTVNDYPIYCRSDTLFYHKKALSMFMPRQYMTWDDVTKIGNPTKSRAANKVIEVVKKHEVQGTGKPSNARRAVEWDEFKNVLAATREFYSSRHREEVMILLLTILTIQWQFIGRIDDMMRLATSTVLFNSDHPFTLYIKMCWSKNIRTERDSPTQILFASMDPAIIATSAIGRRSFSSSSSSSVEVAKSSGGGGAGFFSRVSSFLVGAGLTALVTEFYIFKEVREGNVELLRRHKEIEGRIAALEKKK
;
A
#
# COMPACT_ATOMS: atom_id res chain seq x y z
N MET A 1 16.42 1.20 19.62
CA MET A 1 15.68 1.73 18.44
C MET A 1 14.97 3.00 18.88
N ALA A 2 15.17 4.13 18.19
CA ALA A 2 14.38 5.33 18.46
C ALA A 2 12.89 5.03 18.23
N ALA A 3 12.02 5.43 19.17
CA ALA A 3 10.59 5.22 19.01
C ALA A 3 10.07 6.09 17.84
N PRO A 4 9.17 5.57 16.98
CA PRO A 4 8.58 6.37 15.92
C PRO A 4 7.89 7.61 16.52
N LYS A 5 8.14 8.80 15.97
CA LYS A 5 7.49 10.07 16.37
C LYS A 5 5.96 9.93 16.60
N PRO A 6 5.20 9.16 15.78
CA PRO A 6 3.77 8.96 15.99
C PRO A 6 3.38 8.20 17.27
N TYR A 7 4.27 7.37 17.84
CA TYR A 7 3.97 6.58 19.04
C TYR A 7 4.08 7.41 20.31
N ILE A 8 4.97 8.39 20.29
CA ILE A 8 5.25 9.27 21.44
C ILE A 8 4.02 10.14 21.76
N LYS A 9 3.33 10.63 20.73
CA LYS A 9 2.05 11.33 20.90
C LYS A 9 0.97 10.44 21.53
N VAL A 10 0.99 9.13 21.29
CA VAL A 10 0.06 8.21 21.94
C VAL A 10 0.40 8.06 23.41
N LEU A 11 1.69 7.94 23.74
CA LEU A 11 2.16 7.88 25.13
C LEU A 11 1.78 9.15 25.90
N GLU A 12 2.00 10.33 25.32
CA GLU A 12 1.61 11.63 25.87
C GLU A 12 0.12 11.65 26.22
N GLN A 13 -0.75 11.32 25.25
CA GLN A 13 -2.20 11.29 25.47
C GLN A 13 -2.63 10.29 26.55
N PHE A 14 -1.93 9.17 26.65
CA PHE A 14 -2.23 8.13 27.62
C PHE A 14 -1.82 8.54 29.03
N MET A 15 -0.59 9.04 29.20
CA MET A 15 -0.12 9.53 30.49
C MET A 15 -0.95 10.72 30.96
N SER A 16 -1.33 11.62 30.05
CA SER A 16 -2.23 12.72 30.39
C SER A 16 -3.61 12.28 30.84
N PHE A 17 -4.11 11.18 30.29
CA PHE A 17 -5.38 10.60 30.72
C PHE A 17 -5.28 9.99 32.12
N ILE A 18 -4.21 9.27 32.43
CA ILE A 18 -4.03 8.63 33.74
C ILE A 18 -3.80 9.66 34.84
N ASP A 19 -2.87 10.59 34.60
CA ASP A 19 -2.43 11.53 35.62
C ASP A 19 -3.38 12.75 35.73
N GLY A 20 -4.34 12.89 34.80
CA GLY A 20 -5.28 14.00 34.75
C GLY A 20 -4.64 15.35 34.42
N ILE A 21 -3.41 15.35 33.89
CA ILE A 21 -2.60 16.54 33.59
C ILE A 21 -2.20 16.52 32.12
N THR A 22 -2.25 17.67 31.45
CA THR A 22 -1.75 17.79 30.07
C THR A 22 -0.22 17.78 30.07
N TYR A 23 0.38 16.76 29.48
CA TYR A 23 1.82 16.70 29.23
C TYR A 23 2.12 17.31 27.88
N THR A 24 3.23 18.06 27.79
CA THR A 24 3.85 18.44 26.53
C THR A 24 5.25 17.84 26.49
N ILE A 25 5.50 16.95 25.53
CA ILE A 25 6.81 16.31 25.40
C ILE A 25 7.74 17.29 24.67
N ASP A 26 8.69 17.83 25.43
CA ASP A 26 9.73 18.70 24.92
C ASP A 26 10.65 17.97 23.94
N LYS A 27 11.39 18.74 23.16
CA LYS A 27 12.38 18.23 22.22
C LYS A 27 13.77 18.68 22.64
N ASP A 28 14.76 17.81 22.46
CA ASP A 28 16.16 18.18 22.57
C ASP A 28 16.59 19.08 21.39
N ASP A 29 17.83 19.56 21.45
CA ASP A 29 18.42 20.44 20.44
C ASP A 29 18.48 19.79 19.05
N ASP A 30 18.47 18.46 18.98
CA ASP A 30 18.42 17.65 17.75
C ASP A 30 16.98 17.39 17.25
N GLY A 31 15.97 17.91 17.95
CA GLY A 31 14.56 17.75 17.64
C GLY A 31 13.99 16.37 17.98
N ASN A 32 14.69 15.57 18.78
CA ASN A 32 14.20 14.32 19.35
C ASN A 32 13.37 14.58 20.62
N PRO A 33 12.25 13.88 20.78
CA PRO A 33 11.41 14.02 21.96
C PRO A 33 12.08 13.49 23.23
N ILE A 34 12.10 14.32 24.27
CA ILE A 34 12.58 13.98 25.61
C ILE A 34 11.42 13.35 26.38
N ILE A 35 11.43 12.02 26.51
CA ILE A 35 10.36 11.30 27.21
C ILE A 35 10.53 11.54 28.73
N PRO A 36 9.61 12.27 29.40
CA PRO A 36 9.78 12.62 30.82
C PRO A 36 9.41 11.48 31.78
N PHE A 37 8.90 10.36 31.25
CA PHE A 37 8.36 9.26 32.05
C PHE A 37 9.45 8.29 32.46
N THR A 38 9.65 8.16 33.77
CA THR A 38 10.63 7.22 34.33
C THR A 38 10.17 5.77 34.16
N GLN A 39 11.12 4.84 34.10
CA GLN A 39 10.82 3.41 34.03
C GLN A 39 10.00 2.93 35.24
N ALA A 40 10.24 3.51 36.43
CA ALA A 40 9.47 3.21 37.63
C ALA A 40 7.99 3.58 37.46
N ARG A 41 7.70 4.78 36.94
CA ARG A 41 6.32 5.20 36.64
C ARG A 41 5.65 4.27 35.63
N LEU A 42 6.38 3.86 34.59
CA LEU A 42 5.84 2.97 33.56
C LEU A 42 5.57 1.54 34.08
N LEU A 43 6.22 1.10 35.17
CA LEU A 43 5.97 -0.19 35.82
C LEU A 43 4.71 -0.17 36.70
N GLU A 44 4.24 1.00 37.12
CA GLU A 44 3.01 1.16 37.91
C GLU A 44 1.74 1.02 37.07
N ILE A 45 1.86 1.12 35.74
CA ILE A 45 0.74 1.02 34.81
C ILE A 45 0.13 -0.38 34.86
N THR A 46 -1.19 -0.43 35.06
CA THR A 46 -1.96 -1.67 35.13
C THR A 46 -2.70 -1.96 33.83
N ASP A 47 -3.26 -3.17 33.72
CA ASP A 47 -4.16 -3.54 32.64
C ASP A 47 -5.45 -2.70 32.61
N GLN A 48 -5.94 -2.29 33.78
CA GLN A 48 -7.16 -1.49 33.91
C GLN A 48 -6.93 -0.05 33.43
N ASP A 49 -5.75 0.50 33.61
CA ASP A 49 -5.42 1.83 33.07
C ASP A 49 -5.45 1.82 31.53
N ILE A 50 -4.88 0.78 30.93
CA ILE A 50 -4.94 0.58 29.47
C ILE A 50 -6.39 0.40 29.01
N ALA A 51 -7.16 -0.46 29.68
CA ALA A 51 -8.57 -0.69 29.33
C ALA A 51 -9.41 0.59 29.45
N SER A 52 -9.24 1.34 30.53
CA SER A 52 -9.93 2.61 30.81
C SER A 52 -9.60 3.67 29.77
N TYR A 53 -8.33 3.78 29.38
CA TYR A 53 -7.93 4.69 28.30
C TYR A 53 -8.54 4.31 26.95
N LEU A 54 -8.52 3.03 26.58
CA LEU A 54 -9.10 2.55 25.34
C LEU A 54 -10.62 2.73 25.33
N ASN A 55 -11.27 2.50 26.47
CA ASN A 55 -12.69 2.78 26.67
C ASN A 55 -13.00 4.27 26.48
N ASN A 56 -12.24 5.15 27.13
CA ASN A 56 -12.42 6.60 26.99
C ASN A 56 -12.27 7.04 25.53
N LYS A 57 -11.32 6.47 24.79
CA LYS A 57 -11.15 6.73 23.36
C LYS A 57 -12.35 6.25 22.52
N ALA A 58 -12.93 5.10 22.84
CA ALA A 58 -14.00 4.49 22.04
C ALA A 58 -15.39 5.03 22.37
N PHE A 59 -15.70 5.15 23.66
CA PHE A 59 -17.01 5.48 24.22
C PHE A 59 -17.09 6.90 24.79
N GLY A 60 -15.97 7.62 24.91
CA GLY A 60 -15.92 8.93 25.57
C GLY A 60 -15.84 8.86 27.10
N THR A 61 -15.95 7.65 27.68
CA THR A 61 -15.90 7.39 29.13
C THR A 61 -14.99 6.21 29.46
N ALA A 62 -14.31 6.27 30.61
CA ALA A 62 -13.41 5.20 31.07
C ALA A 62 -14.16 3.92 31.48
N THR A 63 -15.38 4.07 31.98
CA THR A 63 -16.23 3.01 32.52
C THR A 63 -17.55 2.94 31.75
N PRO A 64 -17.53 2.46 30.49
CA PRO A 64 -18.73 2.35 29.68
C PRO A 64 -19.68 1.30 30.26
N THR A 65 -20.97 1.61 30.18
CA THR A 65 -22.07 0.73 30.54
C THR A 65 -22.56 -0.06 29.32
N VAL A 66 -23.49 -0.99 29.53
CA VAL A 66 -24.07 -1.82 28.45
C VAL A 66 -24.84 -0.99 27.42
N ASN A 67 -25.32 0.20 27.80
CA ASN A 67 -26.09 1.08 26.93
C ASN A 67 -25.22 2.08 26.15
N ASP A 68 -23.92 2.13 26.44
CA ASP A 68 -23.00 3.05 25.77
C ASP A 68 -22.48 2.45 24.45
N TYR A 69 -22.43 3.28 23.42
CA TYR A 69 -22.01 2.87 22.09
C TYR A 69 -20.63 3.45 21.73
N PRO A 70 -19.73 2.67 21.10
CA PRO A 70 -18.37 3.13 20.77
C PRO A 70 -18.37 3.94 19.47
N ILE A 71 -18.90 5.17 19.53
CA ILE A 71 -19.09 6.04 18.36
C ILE A 71 -17.88 6.94 18.06
N TYR A 72 -16.91 7.06 18.98
CA TYR A 72 -15.82 8.03 18.87
C TYR A 72 -14.60 7.48 18.14
N CYS A 73 -14.35 6.18 18.21
CA CYS A 73 -13.14 5.55 17.68
C CYS A 73 -13.40 4.14 17.14
N ARG A 74 -12.62 3.76 16.12
CA ARG A 74 -12.68 2.42 15.51
C ARG A 74 -11.62 1.48 16.08
N SER A 75 -11.84 0.16 15.96
CA SER A 75 -10.97 -0.88 16.49
C SER A 75 -9.54 -0.80 15.96
N ASP A 76 -9.35 -0.43 14.68
CA ASP A 76 -8.02 -0.29 14.08
C ASP A 76 -7.20 0.82 14.75
N THR A 77 -7.86 1.93 15.10
CA THR A 77 -7.23 3.02 15.84
C THR A 77 -6.89 2.56 17.26
N LEU A 78 -7.78 1.84 17.96
CA LEU A 78 -7.47 1.30 19.28
C LEU A 78 -6.30 0.30 19.23
N PHE A 79 -6.25 -0.55 18.19
CA PHE A 79 -5.15 -1.47 17.98
C PHE A 79 -3.81 -0.74 17.76
N TYR A 80 -3.84 0.35 16.99
CA TYR A 80 -2.68 1.23 16.83
C TYR A 80 -2.23 1.84 18.17
N HIS A 81 -3.17 2.37 18.97
CA HIS A 81 -2.86 2.95 20.27
C HIS A 81 -2.23 1.91 21.21
N LYS A 82 -2.84 0.71 21.30
CA LYS A 82 -2.31 -0.41 22.08
C LYS A 82 -0.89 -0.80 21.63
N LYS A 83 -0.65 -0.89 20.32
CA LYS A 83 0.67 -1.19 19.75
C LYS A 83 1.71 -0.13 20.11
N ALA A 84 1.34 1.15 20.00
CA ALA A 84 2.22 2.26 20.32
C ALA A 84 2.60 2.26 21.81
N LEU A 85 1.63 2.09 22.71
CA LEU A 85 1.87 1.99 24.15
C LEU A 85 2.76 0.80 24.51
N SER A 86 2.56 -0.35 23.86
CA SER A 86 3.37 -1.55 24.10
C SER A 86 4.87 -1.33 23.87
N MET A 87 5.25 -0.36 23.02
CA MET A 87 6.66 -0.05 22.77
C MET A 87 7.34 0.66 23.94
N PHE A 88 6.57 1.31 24.81
CA PHE A 88 7.12 2.02 25.98
C PHE A 88 7.06 1.19 27.27
N MET A 89 6.26 0.12 27.29
CA MET A 89 6.15 -0.74 28.47
C MET A 89 7.49 -1.44 28.78
N PRO A 90 8.03 -1.38 30.01
CA PRO A 90 9.36 -1.93 30.33
C PRO A 90 9.47 -3.43 30.08
N ARG A 91 8.39 -4.20 30.29
CA ARG A 91 8.34 -5.66 30.13
C ARG A 91 7.78 -6.09 28.77
N GLN A 92 8.21 -5.46 27.67
CA GLN A 92 7.61 -5.58 26.32
C GLN A 92 7.26 -7.01 25.89
N TYR A 93 8.16 -7.96 26.07
CA TYR A 93 8.01 -9.34 25.58
C TYR A 93 7.16 -10.22 26.51
N MET A 94 7.08 -9.88 27.80
CA MET A 94 6.33 -10.65 28.78
C MET A 94 4.82 -10.44 28.62
N THR A 95 4.06 -11.52 28.58
CA THR A 95 2.59 -11.46 28.62
C THR A 95 2.14 -10.97 30.00
N TRP A 96 1.04 -10.21 30.05
CA TRP A 96 0.44 -9.80 31.31
C TRP A 96 -0.15 -11.00 32.04
N ASP A 97 0.22 -11.16 33.31
CA ASP A 97 -0.40 -12.10 34.22
C ASP A 97 -1.46 -11.37 35.06
N ASP A 98 -2.71 -11.81 34.93
CA ASP A 98 -3.84 -11.21 35.65
C ASP A 98 -3.83 -11.50 37.16
N VAL A 99 -3.11 -12.53 37.62
CA VAL A 99 -3.01 -12.89 39.03
C VAL A 99 -1.91 -12.08 39.71
N THR A 100 -0.69 -12.15 39.18
CA THR A 100 0.47 -11.47 39.76
C THR A 100 0.57 -10.00 39.38
N LYS A 101 -0.25 -9.52 38.42
CA LYS A 101 -0.24 -8.14 37.89
C LYS A 101 1.15 -7.73 37.37
N ILE A 102 1.82 -8.69 36.74
CA ILE A 102 3.17 -8.55 36.22
C ILE A 102 3.17 -8.82 34.71
N GLY A 103 3.88 -8.00 33.96
CA GLY A 103 4.13 -8.19 32.53
C GLY A 103 3.87 -6.91 31.75
N ASN A 104 3.52 -7.05 30.47
CA ASN A 104 3.14 -5.90 29.64
C ASN A 104 1.60 -5.69 29.70
N PRO A 105 1.10 -4.64 30.34
CA PRO A 105 -0.35 -4.43 30.54
C PRO A 105 -1.15 -4.29 29.24
N THR A 106 -0.50 -3.89 28.14
CA THR A 106 -1.14 -3.83 26.82
C THR A 106 -1.48 -5.21 26.23
N LYS A 107 -0.86 -6.28 26.73
CA LYS A 107 -1.11 -7.67 26.33
C LYS A 107 -2.17 -8.35 27.20
N SER A 108 -2.79 -7.63 28.13
CA SER A 108 -3.83 -8.15 29.02
C SER A 108 -5.11 -8.56 28.30
N ARG A 109 -5.89 -9.44 28.94
CA ARG A 109 -7.23 -9.80 28.46
C ARG A 109 -8.19 -8.61 28.49
N ALA A 110 -8.07 -7.72 29.48
CA ALA A 110 -8.89 -6.51 29.61
C ALA A 110 -8.74 -5.58 28.40
N ALA A 111 -7.51 -5.23 28.01
CA ALA A 111 -7.24 -4.37 26.85
C ALA A 111 -7.74 -4.99 25.54
N ASN A 112 -7.57 -6.30 25.36
CA ASN A 112 -8.09 -7.02 24.19
C ASN A 112 -9.62 -7.02 24.15
N LYS A 113 -10.27 -7.20 25.30
CA LYS A 113 -11.72 -7.27 25.39
C LYS A 113 -12.38 -5.98 24.89
N VAL A 114 -11.82 -4.82 25.22
CA VAL A 114 -12.32 -3.52 24.72
C VAL A 114 -12.30 -3.49 23.19
N ILE A 115 -11.20 -3.89 22.56
CA ILE A 115 -11.06 -3.90 21.10
C ILE A 115 -12.08 -4.85 20.45
N GLU A 116 -12.28 -6.05 21.01
CA GLU A 116 -13.26 -7.01 20.49
C GLU A 116 -14.71 -6.52 20.65
N VAL A 117 -15.04 -5.82 21.74
CA VAL A 117 -16.36 -5.19 21.91
C VAL A 117 -16.58 -4.11 20.84
N VAL A 118 -15.59 -3.27 20.58
CA VAL A 118 -15.69 -2.23 19.54
C VAL A 118 -15.86 -2.84 18.16
N LYS A 119 -15.06 -3.86 17.80
CA LYS A 119 -15.23 -4.60 16.53
C LYS A 119 -16.65 -5.13 16.35
N LYS A 120 -17.26 -5.69 17.41
CA LYS A 120 -18.63 -6.18 17.36
C LYS A 120 -19.62 -5.06 17.01
N HIS A 121 -19.53 -3.90 17.67
CA HIS A 121 -20.42 -2.77 17.42
C HIS A 121 -20.22 -2.16 16.02
N GLU A 122 -18.99 -2.18 15.49
CA GLU A 122 -18.73 -1.75 14.11
C GLU A 122 -19.48 -2.60 13.09
N VAL A 123 -19.45 -3.94 13.25
CA VAL A 123 -20.16 -4.87 12.35
C VAL A 123 -21.68 -4.75 12.52
N GLN A 124 -22.16 -4.45 13.73
CA GLN A 124 -23.58 -4.26 14.03
C GLN A 124 -24.12 -2.89 13.57
N GLY A 125 -23.27 -1.98 13.08
CA GLY A 125 -23.67 -0.62 12.67
C GLY A 125 -23.95 0.34 13.82
N THR A 126 -23.70 -0.07 15.07
CA THR A 126 -23.87 0.73 16.29
C THR A 126 -22.57 1.38 16.77
N GLY A 127 -21.45 1.12 16.10
CA GLY A 127 -20.16 1.76 16.36
C GLY A 127 -19.87 2.92 15.41
N LYS A 128 -18.65 3.47 15.48
CA LYS A 128 -18.22 4.53 14.58
C LYS A 128 -18.30 4.11 13.10
N PRO A 129 -18.96 4.88 12.21
CA PRO A 129 -19.07 4.52 10.81
C PRO A 129 -17.70 4.44 10.11
N SER A 130 -17.62 3.58 9.11
CA SER A 130 -16.42 3.43 8.30
C SER A 130 -16.18 4.66 7.43
N ASN A 131 -14.98 5.23 7.49
CA ASN A 131 -14.50 6.22 6.52
C ASN A 131 -13.91 5.56 5.27
N ALA A 132 -14.04 4.23 5.12
CA ALA A 132 -13.61 3.54 3.91
C ALA A 132 -14.40 4.09 2.72
N ARG A 133 -13.68 4.41 1.64
CA ARG A 133 -14.32 4.88 0.41
C ARG A 133 -15.10 3.73 -0.21
N ARG A 134 -16.25 4.05 -0.82
CA ARG A 134 -16.99 3.08 -1.63
C ARG A 134 -16.12 2.54 -2.76
N ALA A 135 -16.44 1.34 -3.22
CA ALA A 135 -15.85 0.80 -4.44
C ALA A 135 -16.24 1.66 -5.65
N VAL A 136 -15.31 1.80 -6.60
CA VAL A 136 -15.55 2.48 -7.87
C VAL A 136 -16.57 1.68 -8.67
N GLU A 137 -17.60 2.35 -9.19
CA GLU A 137 -18.60 1.73 -10.05
C GLU A 137 -18.15 1.67 -11.51
N TRP A 138 -18.81 0.81 -12.30
CA TRP A 138 -18.43 0.57 -13.69
C TRP A 138 -18.48 1.83 -14.55
N ASP A 139 -19.52 2.66 -14.41
CA ASP A 139 -19.65 3.89 -15.18
C ASP A 139 -18.61 4.94 -14.78
N GLU A 140 -18.31 5.04 -13.48
CA GLU A 140 -17.22 5.88 -12.98
C GLU A 140 -15.87 5.43 -13.55
N PHE A 141 -15.63 4.12 -13.60
CA PHE A 141 -14.42 3.56 -14.17
C PHE A 141 -14.28 3.87 -15.67
N LYS A 142 -15.35 3.69 -16.46
CA LYS A 142 -15.37 4.08 -17.88
C LYS A 142 -15.07 5.58 -18.06
N ASN A 143 -15.64 6.43 -17.22
CA ASN A 143 -15.37 7.87 -17.25
C ASN A 143 -13.90 8.19 -16.96
N VAL A 144 -13.26 7.48 -16.03
CA VAL A 144 -11.81 7.62 -15.77
C VAL A 144 -10.98 7.21 -16.98
N LEU A 145 -11.32 6.11 -17.66
CA LEU A 145 -10.63 5.69 -18.88
C LEU A 145 -10.80 6.72 -20.02
N ALA A 146 -12.01 7.27 -20.19
CA ALA A 146 -12.28 8.31 -21.18
C ALA A 146 -11.50 9.60 -20.91
N ALA A 147 -11.55 10.10 -19.66
CA ALA A 147 -10.81 11.29 -19.25
C ALA A 147 -9.29 11.11 -19.40
N THR A 148 -8.78 9.91 -19.11
CA THR A 148 -7.38 9.57 -19.32
C THR A 148 -7.01 9.68 -20.81
N ARG A 149 -7.84 9.15 -21.71
CA ARG A 149 -7.59 9.25 -23.15
C ARG A 149 -7.53 10.70 -23.62
N GLU A 150 -8.52 11.50 -23.24
CA GLU A 150 -8.62 12.90 -23.64
C GLU A 150 -7.43 13.73 -23.13
N PHE A 151 -7.08 13.58 -21.85
CA PHE A 151 -6.02 14.34 -21.19
C PHE A 151 -4.63 14.11 -21.80
N TYR A 152 -4.34 12.87 -22.21
CA TYR A 152 -3.03 12.50 -22.75
C TYR A 152 -2.94 12.60 -24.27
N SER A 153 -4.05 12.37 -24.99
CA SER A 153 -4.10 12.61 -26.45
C SER A 153 -3.89 14.08 -26.77
N SER A 154 -4.50 14.99 -25.99
CA SER A 154 -4.32 16.45 -26.12
C SER A 154 -2.88 16.93 -25.83
N ARG A 155 -2.04 16.10 -25.22
CA ARG A 155 -0.64 16.41 -24.89
C ARG A 155 0.38 15.63 -25.71
N HIS A 156 -0.07 14.87 -26.71
CA HIS A 156 0.78 13.99 -27.53
C HIS A 156 1.64 13.02 -26.71
N ARG A 157 1.09 12.49 -25.60
CA ARG A 157 1.77 11.53 -24.70
C ARG A 157 1.10 10.16 -24.75
N GLU A 158 1.05 9.57 -25.94
CA GLU A 158 0.33 8.34 -26.21
C GLU A 158 0.88 7.13 -25.45
N GLU A 159 2.20 7.04 -25.27
CA GLU A 159 2.84 5.93 -24.55
C GLU A 159 2.41 5.88 -23.07
N VAL A 160 2.39 7.05 -22.41
CA VAL A 160 1.95 7.18 -21.01
C VAL A 160 0.46 6.89 -20.88
N MET A 161 -0.35 7.30 -21.86
CA MET A 161 -1.77 6.99 -21.93
C MET A 161 -2.00 5.47 -21.96
N ILE A 162 -1.32 4.77 -22.87
CA ILE A 162 -1.42 3.32 -23.05
C ILE A 162 -1.04 2.59 -21.75
N LEU A 163 0.05 3.01 -21.10
CA LEU A 163 0.49 2.44 -19.83
C LEU A 163 -0.57 2.61 -18.74
N LEU A 164 -1.08 3.83 -18.56
CA LEU A 164 -2.04 4.12 -17.51
C LEU A 164 -3.37 3.39 -17.73
N LEU A 165 -3.87 3.36 -18.96
CA LEU A 165 -5.07 2.59 -19.31
C LEU A 165 -4.89 1.10 -19.06
N THR A 166 -3.70 0.56 -19.37
CA THR A 166 -3.38 -0.86 -19.12
C THR A 166 -3.41 -1.15 -17.61
N ILE A 167 -2.74 -0.34 -16.80
CA ILE A 167 -2.69 -0.52 -15.34
C ILE A 167 -4.07 -0.40 -14.72
N LEU A 168 -4.87 0.59 -15.13
CA LEU A 168 -6.24 0.79 -14.62
C LEU A 168 -7.14 -0.40 -15.00
N THR A 169 -7.01 -0.92 -16.21
CA THR A 169 -7.79 -2.08 -16.67
C THR A 169 -7.39 -3.35 -15.92
N ILE A 170 -6.09 -3.60 -15.75
CA ILE A 170 -5.61 -4.74 -14.96
C ILE A 170 -6.06 -4.57 -13.50
N GLN A 171 -6.00 -3.36 -12.93
CA GLN A 171 -6.49 -3.09 -11.58
C GLN A 171 -7.97 -3.49 -11.43
N TRP A 172 -8.80 -3.14 -12.40
CA TRP A 172 -10.22 -3.49 -12.40
C TRP A 172 -10.43 -5.01 -12.50
N GLN A 173 -9.75 -5.69 -13.42
CA GLN A 173 -9.88 -7.13 -13.64
C GLN A 173 -9.38 -7.97 -12.44
N PHE A 174 -8.28 -7.55 -11.80
CA PHE A 174 -7.67 -8.27 -10.68
C PHE A 174 -8.25 -7.87 -9.33
N ILE A 175 -9.17 -6.90 -9.29
CA ILE A 175 -9.68 -6.29 -8.04
C ILE A 175 -8.48 -5.89 -7.15
N GLY A 176 -7.44 -5.36 -7.81
CA GLY A 176 -6.12 -5.16 -7.25
C GLY A 176 -5.94 -3.77 -6.68
N ARG A 177 -4.95 -3.60 -5.82
CA ARG A 177 -4.46 -2.26 -5.46
C ARG A 177 -3.54 -1.77 -6.56
N ILE A 178 -3.62 -0.49 -6.91
CA ILE A 178 -2.82 0.06 -8.01
C ILE A 178 -1.31 -0.07 -7.78
N ASP A 179 -0.85 0.06 -6.53
CA ASP A 179 0.56 -0.12 -6.19
C ASP A 179 1.05 -1.56 -6.39
N ASP A 180 0.15 -2.54 -6.27
CA ASP A 180 0.45 -3.94 -6.60
C ASP A 180 0.53 -4.11 -8.12
N MET A 181 -0.42 -3.53 -8.87
CA MET A 181 -0.44 -3.63 -10.35
C MET A 181 0.81 -3.00 -10.99
N MET A 182 1.32 -1.90 -10.43
CA MET A 182 2.57 -1.29 -10.91
C MET A 182 3.82 -2.15 -10.69
N ARG A 183 3.74 -3.17 -9.81
CA ARG A 183 4.83 -4.12 -9.54
C ARG A 183 4.62 -5.46 -10.23
N LEU A 184 3.64 -5.56 -11.13
CA LEU A 184 3.44 -6.77 -11.91
C LEU A 184 4.66 -7.00 -12.81
N ALA A 185 5.31 -8.14 -12.65
CA ALA A 185 6.43 -8.54 -13.48
C ALA A 185 5.92 -9.15 -14.79
N THR A 186 6.50 -8.76 -15.92
CA THR A 186 6.14 -9.32 -17.23
C THR A 186 6.41 -10.82 -17.32
N SER A 187 7.39 -11.32 -16.54
CA SER A 187 7.71 -12.74 -16.44
C SER A 187 6.59 -13.60 -15.83
N THR A 188 5.61 -12.99 -15.16
CA THR A 188 4.47 -13.71 -14.55
C THR A 188 3.25 -13.77 -15.45
N VAL A 189 3.33 -13.16 -16.63
CA VAL A 189 2.30 -13.23 -17.67
C VAL A 189 2.63 -14.40 -18.58
N LEU A 190 1.76 -15.40 -18.57
CA LEU A 190 1.92 -16.65 -19.30
C LEU A 190 0.77 -16.82 -20.29
N PHE A 191 1.05 -17.44 -21.43
CA PHE A 191 0.03 -17.82 -22.40
C PHE A 191 -0.80 -18.99 -21.87
N ASN A 192 -2.11 -18.97 -22.11
CA ASN A 192 -2.98 -20.09 -21.81
C ASN A 192 -3.12 -21.00 -23.03
N SER A 193 -2.55 -22.21 -22.96
CA SER A 193 -2.64 -23.21 -24.04
C SER A 193 -4.06 -23.67 -24.31
N ASP A 194 -4.89 -23.74 -23.27
CA ASP A 194 -6.24 -24.31 -23.35
C ASP A 194 -7.23 -23.29 -23.91
N HIS A 195 -6.98 -22.01 -23.64
CA HIS A 195 -7.79 -20.89 -24.12
C HIS A 195 -6.89 -19.78 -24.71
N PRO A 196 -6.57 -19.86 -26.01
CA PRO A 196 -5.63 -18.95 -26.69
C PRO A 196 -5.99 -17.46 -26.63
N PHE A 197 -7.24 -17.12 -26.31
CA PHE A 197 -7.73 -15.74 -26.15
C PHE A 197 -7.55 -15.19 -24.72
N THR A 198 -6.89 -15.93 -23.84
CA THR A 198 -6.67 -15.55 -22.43
C THR A 198 -5.20 -15.58 -22.05
N LEU A 199 -4.87 -14.87 -20.98
CA LEU A 199 -3.53 -14.90 -20.38
C LEU A 199 -3.63 -15.34 -18.92
N TYR A 200 -2.68 -16.16 -18.48
CA TYR A 200 -2.47 -16.41 -17.05
C TYR A 200 -1.57 -15.31 -16.49
N ILE A 201 -1.95 -14.75 -15.35
CA ILE A 201 -1.15 -13.74 -14.66
C ILE A 201 -1.10 -14.10 -13.19
N LYS A 202 0.11 -14.07 -12.64
CA LYS A 202 0.33 -14.28 -11.21
C LYS A 202 0.84 -13.00 -10.54
N MET A 203 0.13 -12.57 -9.51
CA MET A 203 0.56 -11.47 -8.66
C MET A 203 1.59 -11.99 -7.65
N CYS A 204 2.86 -11.61 -7.82
CA CYS A 204 3.93 -12.03 -6.91
C CYS A 204 4.18 -11.05 -5.76
N TRP A 205 3.60 -9.85 -5.84
CA TRP A 205 3.82 -8.81 -4.85
C TRP A 205 2.50 -8.17 -4.41
N SER A 206 2.21 -8.27 -3.12
CA SER A 206 1.23 -7.48 -2.40
C SER A 206 1.54 -7.51 -0.91
N LYS A 207 1.03 -6.54 -0.14
CA LYS A 207 1.22 -6.47 1.34
C LYS A 207 0.79 -7.75 2.06
N ASN A 208 -0.15 -8.50 1.49
CA ASN A 208 -0.75 -9.68 2.10
C ASN A 208 -0.23 -11.00 1.52
N ILE A 209 0.63 -10.96 0.50
CA ILE A 209 1.24 -12.16 -0.08
C ILE A 209 2.57 -12.40 0.66
N ARG A 210 2.63 -13.47 1.44
CA ARG A 210 3.84 -13.87 2.18
C ARG A 210 4.44 -15.17 1.66
N THR A 211 3.59 -16.00 1.05
CA THR A 211 3.95 -17.27 0.44
C THR A 211 3.36 -17.35 -0.96
N GLU A 212 3.92 -18.22 -1.79
CA GLU A 212 3.46 -18.40 -3.18
C GLU A 212 2.00 -18.88 -3.29
N ARG A 213 1.48 -19.55 -2.24
CA ARG A 213 0.10 -20.03 -2.18
C ARG A 213 -0.92 -18.94 -1.90
N ASP A 214 -0.49 -17.79 -1.38
CA ASP A 214 -1.38 -16.69 -1.01
C ASP A 214 -1.94 -15.94 -2.22
N SER A 215 -1.40 -16.21 -3.42
CA SER A 215 -1.80 -15.55 -4.66
C SER A 215 -2.04 -16.59 -5.76
N PRO A 216 -3.31 -16.94 -6.03
CA PRO A 216 -3.64 -17.85 -7.12
C PRO A 216 -3.32 -17.19 -8.46
N THR A 217 -2.90 -18.01 -9.43
CA THR A 217 -2.82 -17.58 -10.83
C THR A 217 -4.22 -17.21 -11.31
N GLN A 218 -4.40 -16.01 -11.85
CA GLN A 218 -5.67 -15.53 -12.36
C GLN A 218 -5.66 -15.52 -13.90
N ILE A 219 -6.85 -15.60 -14.49
CA ILE A 219 -7.04 -15.57 -15.94
C ILE A 219 -7.46 -14.15 -16.33
N LEU A 220 -6.68 -13.51 -17.19
CA LEU A 220 -7.03 -12.25 -17.82
C LEU A 220 -7.76 -12.52 -19.13
N PHE A 221 -8.98 -12.00 -19.23
CA PHE A 221 -9.78 -12.01 -20.45
C PHE A 221 -9.55 -10.75 -21.27
N ALA A 222 -9.52 -10.90 -22.60
CA ALA A 222 -9.64 -9.76 -23.49
C ALA A 222 -11.07 -9.19 -23.43
N SER A 223 -11.19 -7.87 -23.40
CA SER A 223 -12.50 -7.19 -23.51
C SER A 223 -12.90 -7.07 -24.98
N MET A 224 -14.20 -7.15 -25.27
CA MET A 224 -14.74 -6.83 -26.61
C MET A 224 -14.99 -5.33 -26.79
N ASP A 225 -14.96 -4.54 -25.71
CA ASP A 225 -15.11 -3.09 -25.75
C ASP A 225 -13.77 -2.42 -26.08
N PRO A 226 -13.64 -1.72 -27.22
CA PRO A 226 -12.42 -0.99 -27.60
C PRO A 226 -11.95 0.02 -26.54
N ALA A 227 -12.86 0.54 -25.72
CA ALA A 227 -12.54 1.45 -24.63
C ALA A 227 -11.88 0.75 -23.43
N ILE A 228 -11.82 -0.58 -23.38
CA ILE A 228 -11.38 -1.36 -22.21
C ILE A 228 -10.35 -2.43 -22.60
N ILE A 229 -10.01 -2.55 -23.88
CA ILE A 229 -9.02 -3.51 -24.35
C ILE A 229 -7.63 -3.21 -23.74
N ALA A 230 -7.23 -3.98 -22.73
CA ALA A 230 -5.86 -4.04 -22.22
C ALA A 230 -4.90 -4.77 -23.18
N THR A 231 -5.40 -5.71 -23.98
CA THR A 231 -4.58 -6.57 -24.84
C THR A 231 -4.02 -5.86 -26.07
N SER A 232 -4.77 -4.95 -26.69
CA SER A 232 -4.27 -4.10 -27.79
C SER A 232 -3.27 -3.03 -27.31
N ALA A 233 -3.26 -2.70 -26.01
CA ALA A 233 -2.29 -1.79 -25.41
C ALA A 233 -0.96 -2.51 -25.10
N ILE A 234 -1.02 -3.74 -24.58
CA ILE A 234 0.16 -4.61 -24.38
C ILE A 234 0.79 -5.00 -25.72
N GLY A 235 -0.01 -5.36 -26.74
CA GLY A 235 0.47 -5.70 -28.08
C GLY A 235 1.05 -4.51 -28.86
N ARG A 236 0.47 -3.30 -28.75
CA ARG A 236 1.03 -2.08 -29.37
C ARG A 236 2.36 -1.66 -28.76
N ARG A 237 2.57 -1.91 -27.46
CA ARG A 237 3.83 -1.58 -26.76
C ARG A 237 5.02 -2.41 -27.27
N SER A 238 4.83 -3.69 -27.60
CA SER A 238 5.89 -4.51 -28.21
C SER A 238 6.28 -4.05 -29.62
N PHE A 239 5.41 -3.29 -30.31
CA PHE A 239 5.64 -2.81 -31.66
C PHE A 239 6.17 -1.36 -31.72
N SER A 240 5.88 -0.53 -30.71
CA SER A 240 6.26 0.90 -30.68
C SER A 240 7.69 1.17 -30.19
N SER A 241 8.35 0.19 -29.54
CA SER A 241 9.71 0.35 -28.99
C SER A 241 10.82 0.46 -30.04
N SER A 242 10.47 0.54 -31.33
CA SER A 242 11.39 0.68 -32.46
C SER A 242 11.67 2.13 -32.86
N SER A 243 10.95 3.10 -32.32
CA SER A 243 11.03 4.49 -32.79
C SER A 243 11.01 5.52 -31.67
N SER A 244 12.08 6.32 -31.67
CA SER A 244 12.23 7.68 -31.11
C SER A 244 12.52 7.88 -29.62
N SER A 245 13.65 8.53 -29.41
CA SER A 245 14.28 8.97 -28.18
C SER A 245 14.03 10.45 -27.89
N SER A 246 14.18 10.79 -26.59
CA SER A 246 14.59 12.09 -26.01
C SER A 246 13.47 13.06 -25.58
N VAL A 247 13.34 13.31 -24.27
CA VAL A 247 12.65 14.49 -23.72
C VAL A 247 13.39 15.03 -22.47
N GLU A 248 13.64 16.34 -22.47
CA GLU A 248 14.21 17.13 -21.37
C GLU A 248 13.19 17.46 -20.27
N VAL A 249 13.69 17.69 -19.05
CA VAL A 249 12.91 17.93 -17.82
C VAL A 249 12.83 19.43 -17.49
N ALA A 250 11.60 19.97 -17.35
CA ALA A 250 11.36 21.32 -16.84
C ALA A 250 10.72 21.32 -15.43
N LYS A 251 11.22 22.22 -14.57
CA LYS A 251 10.92 22.40 -13.13
C LYS A 251 9.53 23.00 -12.86
N SER A 252 8.94 22.60 -11.71
CA SER A 252 7.68 23.12 -11.16
C SER A 252 7.90 24.20 -10.09
N SER A 253 7.02 25.21 -10.05
CA SER A 253 6.85 26.11 -8.91
C SER A 253 5.39 26.17 -8.41
N GLY A 254 5.23 25.86 -7.11
CA GLY A 254 4.41 26.54 -6.09
C GLY A 254 2.91 26.80 -6.27
N GLY A 255 2.11 26.24 -5.34
CA GLY A 255 1.11 27.04 -4.60
C GLY A 255 -0.34 26.55 -4.54
N GLY A 256 -0.71 25.96 -3.40
CA GLY A 256 -1.94 26.26 -2.63
C GLY A 256 -3.33 25.88 -3.18
N GLY A 257 -3.93 24.83 -2.60
CA GLY A 257 -5.39 24.58 -2.63
C GLY A 257 -5.80 23.25 -3.26
N ALA A 258 -5.78 22.15 -2.50
CA ALA A 258 -5.92 20.79 -3.05
C ALA A 258 -7.38 20.37 -3.33
N GLY A 259 -7.96 20.89 -4.42
CA GLY A 259 -9.15 20.33 -5.06
C GLY A 259 -8.85 18.99 -5.76
N PHE A 260 -9.90 18.26 -6.16
CA PHE A 260 -9.82 16.97 -6.87
C PHE A 260 -8.80 16.95 -8.03
N PHE A 261 -8.69 18.05 -8.78
CA PHE A 261 -7.72 18.20 -9.87
C PHE A 261 -6.25 18.30 -9.42
N SER A 262 -5.96 18.85 -8.24
CA SER A 262 -4.62 18.83 -7.63
C SER A 262 -4.20 17.41 -7.19
N ARG A 263 -5.18 16.56 -6.88
CA ARG A 263 -4.95 15.15 -6.52
C ARG A 263 -4.71 14.28 -7.76
N VAL A 264 -5.42 14.56 -8.85
CA VAL A 264 -5.16 13.93 -10.15
C VAL A 264 -3.80 14.39 -10.70
N SER A 265 -3.46 15.67 -10.61
CA SER A 265 -2.17 16.16 -11.11
C SER A 265 -0.98 15.64 -10.30
N SER A 266 -1.06 15.60 -8.97
CA SER A 266 -0.01 14.98 -8.13
C SER A 266 0.11 13.46 -8.34
N PHE A 267 -1.00 12.77 -8.60
CA PHE A 267 -1.02 11.36 -8.97
C PHE A 267 -0.38 11.10 -10.35
N LEU A 268 -0.69 11.91 -11.36
CA LEU A 268 -0.10 11.78 -12.70
C LEU A 268 1.39 12.16 -12.72
N VAL A 269 1.82 13.12 -11.90
CA VAL A 269 3.24 13.50 -11.76
C VAL A 269 4.04 12.42 -11.02
N GLY A 270 3.51 11.88 -9.91
CA GLY A 270 4.17 10.83 -9.14
C GLY A 270 4.23 9.48 -9.88
N ALA A 271 3.13 9.08 -10.53
CA ALA A 271 3.10 7.88 -11.36
C ALA A 271 3.96 8.05 -12.62
N GLY A 272 3.97 9.22 -13.24
CA GLY A 272 4.80 9.53 -14.40
C GLY A 272 6.29 9.47 -14.11
N LEU A 273 6.75 10.02 -12.98
CA LEU A 273 8.16 9.97 -12.59
C LEU A 273 8.62 8.54 -12.26
N THR A 274 7.77 7.77 -11.59
CA THR A 274 8.05 6.36 -11.27
C THR A 274 8.05 5.49 -12.51
N ALA A 275 7.14 5.75 -13.46
CA ALA A 275 7.09 5.07 -14.75
C ALA A 275 8.33 5.33 -15.59
N LEU A 276 8.82 6.58 -15.66
CA LEU A 276 10.04 6.94 -16.40
C LEU A 276 11.31 6.27 -15.84
N VAL A 277 11.43 6.18 -14.52
CA VAL A 277 12.57 5.48 -13.89
C VAL A 277 12.49 3.97 -14.16
N THR A 278 11.29 3.40 -14.08
CA THR A 278 11.06 1.99 -14.38
C THR A 278 11.33 1.67 -15.86
N GLU A 279 10.93 2.57 -16.75
CA GLU A 279 11.16 2.51 -18.18
C GLU A 279 12.66 2.57 -18.51
N PHE A 280 13.42 3.49 -17.91
CA PHE A 280 14.86 3.59 -18.10
C PHE A 280 15.61 2.31 -17.72
N TYR A 281 15.25 1.69 -16.59
CA TYR A 281 15.88 0.45 -16.13
C TYR A 281 15.54 -0.74 -17.02
N ILE A 282 14.28 -0.87 -17.44
CA ILE A 282 13.84 -1.94 -18.33
C ILE A 282 14.49 -1.82 -19.70
N PHE A 283 14.58 -0.60 -20.27
CA PHE A 283 15.21 -0.39 -21.57
C PHE A 283 16.71 -0.69 -21.56
N LYS A 284 17.40 -0.40 -20.45
CA LYS A 284 18.82 -0.75 -20.31
C LYS A 284 19.02 -2.27 -20.31
N GLU A 285 18.21 -2.98 -19.53
CA GLU A 285 18.32 -4.44 -19.37
C GLU A 285 17.92 -5.20 -20.65
N VAL A 286 16.88 -4.75 -21.36
CA VAL A 286 16.45 -5.34 -22.64
C VAL A 286 17.49 -5.08 -23.75
N ARG A 287 18.09 -3.88 -23.78
CA ARG A 287 19.13 -3.57 -24.77
C ARG A 287 20.39 -4.41 -24.55
N GLU A 288 20.83 -4.54 -23.30
CA GLU A 288 21.99 -5.37 -22.94
C GLU A 288 21.71 -6.85 -23.22
N GLY A 289 20.50 -7.35 -22.92
CA GLY A 289 20.08 -8.72 -23.21
C GLY A 289 20.01 -9.06 -24.70
N ASN A 290 19.47 -8.16 -25.53
CA ASN A 290 19.37 -8.39 -26.98
C ASN A 290 20.74 -8.38 -27.68
N VAL A 291 21.69 -7.57 -27.20
CA VAL A 291 23.07 -7.57 -27.71
C VAL A 291 23.76 -8.91 -27.43
N GLU A 292 23.58 -9.46 -26.23
CA GLU A 292 24.15 -10.76 -25.86
C GLU A 292 23.52 -11.92 -26.64
N LEU A 293 22.20 -11.87 -26.91
CA LEU A 293 21.51 -12.85 -27.75
C LEU A 293 22.04 -12.87 -29.19
N LEU A 294 22.23 -11.69 -29.79
CA LEU A 294 22.78 -11.57 -31.15
C LEU A 294 24.24 -12.05 -31.21
N ARG A 295 25.03 -11.82 -30.16
CA ARG A 295 26.41 -12.32 -30.05
C ARG A 295 26.43 -13.85 -30.06
N ARG A 296 25.57 -14.49 -29.26
CA ARG A 296 25.46 -15.96 -29.18
C ARG A 296 24.94 -16.57 -30.47
N HIS A 297 24.02 -15.91 -31.16
CA HIS A 297 23.49 -16.40 -32.44
C HIS A 297 24.60 -16.46 -33.51
N LYS A 298 25.41 -15.39 -33.63
CA LYS A 298 26.58 -15.37 -34.53
C LYS A 298 27.62 -16.43 -34.19
N GLU A 299 27.83 -16.70 -32.89
CA GLU A 299 28.76 -17.73 -32.44
C GLU A 299 28.27 -19.14 -32.85
N ILE A 300 26.97 -19.40 -32.75
CA ILE A 300 26.35 -20.66 -33.15
C ILE A 300 26.40 -20.83 -34.68
N GLU A 301 26.05 -19.80 -35.45
CA GLU A 301 26.14 -19.82 -36.91
C GLU A 301 27.57 -20.09 -37.39
N GLY A 302 28.56 -19.46 -36.76
CA GLY A 302 29.98 -19.72 -37.06
C GLY A 302 30.40 -21.16 -36.77
N ARG A 303 29.89 -21.76 -35.69
CA ARG A 303 30.16 -23.17 -35.36
C ARG A 303 29.47 -24.13 -36.33
N ILE A 304 28.25 -23.83 -36.77
CA ILE A 304 27.51 -24.61 -37.77
C ILE A 304 28.25 -24.57 -39.12
N ALA A 305 28.64 -23.39 -39.58
CA ALA A 305 29.39 -23.23 -40.83
C ALA A 305 30.76 -23.95 -40.80
N ALA A 306 31.42 -24.01 -39.64
CA ALA A 306 32.67 -24.75 -39.46
C ALA A 306 32.47 -26.29 -39.47
N LEU A 307 31.30 -26.77 -39.04
CA LEU A 307 30.94 -28.20 -39.11
C LEU A 307 30.54 -28.62 -40.52
N GLU A 308 29.85 -27.76 -41.27
CA GLU A 308 29.49 -28.01 -42.67
C GLU A 308 30.71 -28.07 -43.58
N LYS A 309 31.76 -27.28 -43.31
CA LYS A 309 33.04 -27.34 -44.05
C LYS A 309 33.91 -28.57 -43.72
N LYS A 310 33.57 -29.35 -42.69
CA LYS A 310 34.30 -30.56 -42.28
C LYS A 310 33.67 -31.85 -42.78
N LYS A 311 32.56 -31.77 -43.53
CA LYS A 311 31.98 -32.87 -44.31
C LYS A 311 32.47 -32.81 -45.75
#